data_AF-X1FQX5-F1
#
_entry.id   AF-X1FQX5-F1
#
_cell.length_a   1.000
_cell.length_b   1.000
_cell.length_c   1.000
_cell.angle_alpha   90.00
_cell.angle_beta   90.00
_cell.angle_gamma   90.00
#
_symmetry.space_group_name_H-M   'P 1'
#
loop_
_entity.id
_entity.type
_entity.pdbx_description
1 polymer ?
#
loop_
_entity_poly.entity_id
_entity_poly.type
_entity_poly.pdbx_seq_one_letter_code
_entity_poly.pdbx_strand_id
1 'polypeptide(L)'
;LIWGELHFRKTISIAVMCGHDTDCNGATAGSILGALQGIKGIPEEMSKPLNNRVKSIVPGYSDMRISDLAKRTFELAKKKV
;
A
#
# COMPACT_ATOMS: atom_id res chain seq x y z
N LEU A 1 -8.24 -5.28 -9.62
CA LEU A 1 -8.89 -6.20 -8.66
C LEU A 1 -9.48 -7.42 -9.39
N ILE A 2 -10.48 -7.24 -10.25
CA ILE A 2 -11.15 -8.34 -10.99
C ILE A 2 -10.19 -9.05 -11.93
N TRP A 3 -9.54 -8.32 -12.84
CA TRP A 3 -8.60 -8.91 -13.83
C TRP A 3 -7.33 -9.53 -13.23
N GLY A 4 -6.99 -9.12 -12.01
CA GLY A 4 -5.90 -9.73 -11.26
C GLY A 4 -6.36 -10.85 -10.34
N GLU A 5 -7.66 -11.19 -10.30
CA GLU A 5 -8.27 -12.22 -9.46
C GLU A 5 -7.89 -12.08 -7.99
N LEU A 6 -7.79 -10.83 -7.52
CA LEU A 6 -7.30 -10.48 -6.19
C LEU A 6 -5.86 -10.94 -5.88
N HIS A 7 -5.12 -11.55 -6.81
CA HIS A 7 -3.70 -11.82 -6.61
C HIS A 7 -2.92 -10.50 -6.62
N PHE A 8 -2.21 -10.21 -5.53
CA PHE A 8 -1.54 -8.93 -5.28
C PHE A 8 -0.61 -8.51 -6.43
N ARG A 9 0.37 -9.36 -6.76
CA ARG A 9 1.35 -9.09 -7.82
C ARG A 9 0.69 -8.88 -9.18
N LYS A 10 -0.23 -9.78 -9.57
CA LYS A 10 -0.95 -9.72 -10.85
C LYS A 10 -1.78 -8.44 -10.95
N THR A 11 -2.51 -8.11 -9.88
CA THR A 11 -3.36 -6.93 -9.82
C THR A 11 -2.56 -5.64 -9.95
N ILE A 12 -1.49 -5.47 -9.17
CA ILE A 12 -0.65 -4.27 -9.25
C ILE A 12 0.02 -4.17 -10.63
N SER A 13 0.55 -5.29 -11.15
CA SER A 13 1.17 -5.30 -12.49
C SER A 13 0.20 -4.81 -13.56
N ILE A 14 -1.03 -5.32 -13.57
CA ILE A 14 -2.07 -4.86 -14.51
C ILE A 14 -2.37 -3.37 -14.30
N ALA A 15 -2.50 -2.92 -13.05
CA ALA A 15 -2.83 -1.53 -12.73
C ALA A 15 -1.78 -0.53 -13.23
N VAL A 16 -0.49 -0.89 -13.23
CA VAL A 16 0.59 0.00 -13.66
C VAL A 16 0.93 -0.12 -15.15
N MET A 17 0.66 -1.26 -15.79
CA MET A 17 1.00 -1.50 -17.20
C MET A 17 0.18 -0.65 -18.19
N CYS A 18 -0.93 -0.05 -17.76
CA CYS A 18 -1.74 0.83 -18.61
C CYS A 18 -1.03 2.13 -19.01
N GLY A 19 0.09 2.48 -18.35
CA GLY A 19 0.92 3.64 -18.70
C GLY A 19 0.33 5.01 -18.37
N HIS A 20 -0.93 5.07 -17.92
CA HIS A 20 -1.60 6.29 -17.50
C HIS A 20 -1.78 6.27 -15.97
N ASP A 21 -1.23 7.27 -15.28
CA ASP A 21 -1.33 7.45 -13.83
C ASP A 21 -1.04 6.16 -13.02
N THR A 22 0.21 5.70 -13.10
CA THR A 22 0.59 4.38 -12.59
C THR A 22 0.70 4.33 -11.08
N ASP A 23 1.09 5.44 -10.45
CA ASP A 23 1.28 5.54 -9.02
C ASP A 23 -0.05 5.51 -8.27
N CYS A 24 -1.03 6.34 -8.68
CA CYS A 24 -2.32 6.38 -7.98
C CYS A 24 -3.09 5.05 -8.15
N ASN A 25 -3.05 4.47 -9.34
CA ASN A 25 -3.71 3.21 -9.65
C ASN A 25 -3.09 2.04 -8.88
N GLY A 26 -1.74 1.97 -8.87
CA GLY A 26 -1.00 0.98 -8.11
C GLY A 26 -1.23 1.11 -6.61
N ALA A 27 -1.17 2.34 -6.05
CA ALA A 27 -1.38 2.60 -4.64
C ALA A 27 -2.81 2.27 -4.19
N THR A 28 -3.81 2.64 -4.99
CA THR A 28 -5.22 2.35 -4.69
C THR A 28 -5.48 0.85 -4.71
N ALA A 29 -5.07 0.15 -5.78
CA ALA A 29 -5.26 -1.29 -5.87
C ALA A 29 -4.50 -2.06 -4.77
N GLY A 30 -3.26 -1.64 -4.48
CA GLY A 30 -2.41 -2.22 -3.44
C GLY A 30 -2.96 -2.02 -2.03
N SER A 31 -3.48 -0.85 -1.70
CA SER A 31 -4.08 -0.58 -0.38
C SER A 31 -5.34 -1.41 -0.13
N ILE A 32 -6.21 -1.58 -1.15
CA ILE A 32 -7.40 -2.43 -1.07
C ILE A 32 -7.00 -3.89 -0.82
N LEU A 33 -6.08 -4.43 -1.63
CA LEU A 33 -5.65 -5.83 -1.45
C LEU A 33 -4.87 -6.04 -0.15
N GLY A 34 -4.03 -5.07 0.25
CA GLY A 34 -3.32 -5.11 1.51
C GLY A 34 -4.25 -5.13 2.73
N ALA A 35 -5.35 -4.37 2.69
CA ALA A 35 -6.38 -4.41 3.73
C ALA A 35 -7.14 -5.74 3.72
N LEU A 36 -7.45 -6.29 2.55
CA LEU A 36 -8.21 -7.53 2.40
C LEU A 36 -7.41 -8.77 2.82
N GLN A 37 -6.13 -8.84 2.46
CA GLN A 37 -5.30 -10.05 2.60
C GLN A 37 -4.31 -9.97 3.76
N GLY A 38 -4.12 -8.78 4.33
CA GLY A 38 -3.10 -8.51 5.33
C GLY A 38 -1.67 -8.66 4.80
N ILE A 39 -0.68 -8.46 5.68
CA ILE A 39 0.75 -8.49 5.30
C ILE A 39 1.19 -9.84 4.72
N LYS A 40 0.56 -10.94 5.14
CA LYS A 40 0.87 -12.29 4.65
C LYS A 40 0.45 -12.51 3.20
N GLY A 41 -0.48 -11.71 2.67
CA GLY A 41 -0.90 -11.74 1.27
C GLY A 41 -0.04 -10.88 0.34
N ILE A 42 0.90 -10.11 0.89
CA ILE A 42 1.79 -9.25 0.11
C ILE A 42 3.10 -10.00 -0.18
N PRO A 43 3.47 -10.20 -1.46
CA PRO A 43 4.72 -10.86 -1.80
C PRO A 43 5.95 -10.14 -1.23
N GLU A 44 6.91 -10.90 -0.69
CA GLU A 44 8.11 -10.33 -0.05
C GLU A 44 8.93 -9.53 -1.05
N GLU A 45 9.02 -9.97 -2.31
CA GLU A 45 9.75 -9.28 -3.37
C GLU A 45 9.20 -7.88 -3.68
N MET A 46 7.92 -7.62 -3.37
CA MET A 46 7.30 -6.31 -3.58
C MET A 46 7.39 -5.42 -2.34
N SER A 47 7.39 -6.00 -1.14
CA SER A 47 7.39 -5.24 0.12
C SER A 47 8.79 -5.00 0.69
N LYS A 48 9.70 -5.97 0.57
CA LYS A 48 11.06 -5.92 1.12
C LYS A 48 11.90 -4.75 0.58
N PRO A 49 11.86 -4.39 -0.73
CA PRO A 49 12.64 -3.26 -1.24
C PRO A 49 12.27 -1.92 -0.62
N LEU A 50 11.04 -1.78 -0.11
CA LEU A 50 10.58 -0.56 0.55
C LEU A 50 11.23 -0.36 1.94
N ASN A 51 11.85 -1.40 2.50
CA ASN A 51 12.50 -1.37 3.81
C ASN A 51 11.61 -0.85 4.94
N ASN A 52 10.28 -0.99 4.80
CA ASN A 52 9.29 -0.41 5.69
C ASN A 52 9.54 1.09 5.94
N ARG A 53 9.90 1.86 4.90
CA ARG A 53 10.10 3.31 4.97
C ARG A 53 9.37 4.04 3.86
N VAL A 54 8.99 5.28 4.15
CA VAL A 54 8.44 6.24 3.17
C VAL A 54 9.01 7.62 3.47
N LYS A 55 9.37 8.35 2.41
CA LYS A 55 9.77 9.76 2.50
C LYS A 55 8.61 10.66 2.12
N SER A 56 8.50 11.79 2.79
CA SER A 56 7.42 12.76 2.55
C SER A 56 7.94 14.19 2.62
N ILE A 57 7.24 15.11 1.96
CA ILE A 57 7.48 16.55 2.06
C ILE A 57 6.69 17.20 3.21
N VAL A 58 5.86 16.44 3.92
CA VAL A 58 5.07 16.95 5.05
C VAL A 58 6.02 17.26 6.22
N PRO A 59 6.05 18.52 6.72
CA PRO A 59 6.90 18.89 7.85
C PRO A 59 6.65 17.99 9.07
N GLY A 60 7.74 17.50 9.67
CA GLY A 60 7.69 16.57 10.81
C GLY A 60 7.45 15.10 10.45
N TYR A 61 7.30 14.75 9.16
CA TYR A 61 7.05 13.36 8.69
C TYR A 61 7.95 12.97 7.50
N SER A 62 9.15 13.53 7.41
CA SER A 62 10.01 13.41 6.23
C SER A 62 10.59 12.01 5.98
N ASP A 63 10.74 11.19 7.02
CA ASP A 63 11.13 9.78 6.95
C ASP A 63 10.34 9.01 8.02
N MET A 64 9.46 8.13 7.57
CA MET A 64 8.52 7.42 8.43
C MET A 64 8.53 5.93 8.12
N ARG A 65 8.21 5.10 9.12
CA ARG A 65 7.91 3.69 8.87
C ARG A 65 6.49 3.55 8.36
N ILE A 66 6.29 2.75 7.31
CA ILE A 66 4.95 2.45 6.77
C ILE A 66 4.10 1.79 7.85
N SER A 67 4.69 0.90 8.66
CA SER A 67 4.02 0.25 9.80
C SER A 67 3.51 1.23 10.85
N ASP A 68 4.26 2.29 11.13
CA ASP A 68 3.90 3.26 12.17
C ASP A 68 2.75 4.14 11.68
N LEU A 69 2.77 4.51 10.40
CA LEU A 69 1.66 5.21 9.75
C LEU A 69 0.39 4.35 9.74
N ALA A 70 0.49 3.08 9.36
CA ALA A 70 -0.64 2.16 9.36
C ALA A 70 -1.24 1.99 10.77
N LYS A 71 -0.39 1.80 11.79
CA LYS A 71 -0.82 1.72 13.19
C LYS A 71 -1.51 3.00 13.65
N ARG A 72 -0.95 4.17 13.34
CA ARG A 72 -1.54 5.47 13.69
C ARG A 72 -2.93 5.63 13.06
N THR A 73 -3.07 5.32 11.77
CA THR A 73 -4.35 5.39 11.06
C THR A 73 -5.37 4.44 11.67
N PHE A 74 -4.97 3.22 12.02
CA PHE A 74 -5.84 2.25 12.69
C PHE A 74 -6.32 2.73 14.07
N GLU A 75 -5.42 3.26 14.90
CA GLU A 75 -5.81 3.80 16.21
C GLU A 75 -6.71 5.03 16.09
N LEU A 76 -6.53 5.86 15.06
CA LEU A 76 -7.45 6.96 14.76
C LEU A 76 -8.84 6.45 14.36
N ALA A 77 -8.91 5.46 13.46
CA ALA A 77 -10.19 4.87 13.02
C ALA A 77 -10.96 4.18 14.16
N LYS A 78 -10.26 3.67 15.18
CA LYS A 78 -10.88 3.07 16.37
C LYS A 78 -11.46 4.08 17.35
N LYS A 79 -10.95 5.32 17.36
CA LYS A 79 -11.50 6.37 18.20
C LYS A 79 -12.85 6.74 17.61
N LYS A 80 -13.94 6.44 18.32
CA LYS A 80 -15.27 6.96 18.00
C LYS A 80 -15.17 8.50 18.01
N VAL A 81 -15.50 9.12 16.89
CA VAL A 81 -15.89 10.53 16.85
C VAL A 81 -17.27 10.64 17.51
#